data_AF-A0A6I5A4A8-F1
#
_entry.id   AF-A0A6I5A4A8-F1
#
_cell.length_a   1.000
_cell.length_b   1.000
_cell.length_c   1.000
_cell.angle_alpha   90.00
_cell.angle_beta   90.00
_cell.angle_gamma   90.00
#
_symmetry.space_group_name_H-M   'P 1'
#
loop_
_entity.id
_entity.type
_entity.pdbx_description
1 polymer ?
#
loop_
_entity_poly.entity_id
_entity_poly.type
_entity_poly.pdbx_seq_one_letter_code
_entity_poly.pdbx_strand_id
1 'polypeptide(L)'
;MKEGIDPNVFKEKLSSLPSTFLYGKKSILTKVLPLPNRKEHSYCYGKLPIGKLPDDIPQNVVQATKYDIDSLLTFYDGKNIQLEMEELLPSLIEKGLVFIVKDGQHLISSALAHTTENFCLIGAVYTNPNYQDQRLAYYSVLALTQHLHRHGA
;
A
#
# COMPACT_ATOMS: atom_id res chain seq x y z
N MET A 1 10.71 14.94 -20.82
CA MET A 1 10.07 13.61 -20.84
C MET A 1 9.09 13.57 -19.68
N LYS A 2 7.84 13.12 -19.88
CA LYS A 2 6.82 13.11 -18.83
C LYS A 2 7.21 12.07 -17.77
N GLU A 3 7.42 12.50 -16.54
CA GLU A 3 7.63 11.64 -15.37
C GLU A 3 6.33 10.91 -15.03
N GLY A 4 6.03 9.88 -15.81
CA GLY A 4 4.94 8.95 -15.54
C GLY A 4 5.50 7.53 -15.46
N ILE A 5 5.12 6.77 -14.43
CA ILE A 5 5.39 5.33 -14.42
C ILE A 5 4.64 4.70 -15.60
N ASP A 6 5.39 4.09 -16.52
CA ASP A 6 4.82 3.32 -17.62
C ASP A 6 4.08 2.08 -17.06
N PRO A 7 2.76 1.93 -17.32
CA PRO A 7 2.01 0.77 -16.89
C PRO A 7 2.64 -0.57 -17.31
N ASN A 8 3.41 -0.62 -18.41
CA ASN A 8 4.10 -1.82 -18.88
C ASN A 8 5.30 -2.18 -18.00
N VAL A 9 6.19 -1.23 -17.73
CA VAL A 9 7.32 -1.40 -16.81
C VAL A 9 6.83 -1.82 -15.42
N PHE A 10 5.72 -1.21 -14.99
CA PHE A 10 5.09 -1.53 -13.72
C PHE A 10 4.48 -2.95 -13.69
N LYS A 11 3.82 -3.36 -14.77
CA LYS A 11 3.30 -4.72 -14.93
C LYS A 11 4.40 -5.77 -14.80
N GLU A 12 5.57 -5.54 -15.42
CA GLU A 12 6.73 -6.42 -15.31
C GLU A 12 7.22 -6.51 -13.86
N LYS A 13 7.40 -5.38 -13.17
CA LYS A 13 7.81 -5.35 -11.75
C LYS A 13 6.82 -6.07 -10.84
N LEU A 14 5.52 -5.89 -11.06
CA LEU A 14 4.50 -6.59 -10.26
C LEU A 14 4.60 -8.10 -10.40
N SER A 15 4.96 -8.60 -11.58
CA SER A 15 4.98 -10.03 -11.91
C SER A 15 6.09 -10.82 -11.21
N SER A 16 7.03 -10.13 -10.56
CA SER A 16 8.11 -10.72 -9.76
C SER A 16 7.96 -10.51 -8.25
N LEU A 17 6.92 -9.78 -7.81
CA LEU A 17 6.67 -9.47 -6.40
C LEU A 17 5.53 -10.35 -5.86
N PRO A 18 5.69 -11.10 -4.75
CA PRO A 18 4.64 -11.93 -4.16
C PRO A 18 3.58 -11.14 -3.36
N SER A 19 3.28 -9.91 -3.79
CA SER A 19 2.22 -9.09 -3.20
C SER A 19 0.85 -9.76 -3.37
N THR A 20 -0.01 -9.64 -2.36
CA THR A 20 -1.33 -10.29 -2.37
C THR A 20 -2.47 -9.34 -2.78
N PHE A 21 -2.26 -8.02 -2.69
CA PHE A 21 -3.32 -7.05 -2.98
C PHE A 21 -2.81 -5.85 -3.79
N LEU A 22 -3.61 -5.43 -4.77
CA LEU A 22 -3.35 -4.25 -5.59
C LEU A 22 -4.54 -3.30 -5.55
N TYR A 23 -4.30 -2.06 -5.11
CA TYR A 23 -5.28 -0.99 -5.02
C TYR A 23 -4.79 0.24 -5.81
N GLY A 24 -5.69 0.89 -6.56
CA GLY A 24 -5.34 2.06 -7.36
C GLY A 24 -6.51 2.60 -8.18
N LYS A 25 -6.27 3.69 -8.92
CA LYS A 25 -7.26 4.29 -9.83
C LYS A 25 -7.73 3.24 -10.84
N LYS A 26 -9.05 3.12 -11.03
CA LYS A 26 -9.68 2.13 -11.95
C LYS A 26 -9.04 2.16 -13.35
N SER A 27 -8.79 3.34 -13.90
CA SER A 27 -8.19 3.52 -15.23
C SER A 27 -6.78 2.96 -15.34
N ILE A 28 -6.00 3.00 -14.27
CA ILE A 28 -4.64 2.43 -14.21
C ILE A 28 -4.72 0.92 -13.98
N LEU A 29 -5.53 0.47 -13.01
CA LEU A 29 -5.72 -0.96 -12.73
C LEU A 29 -6.23 -1.73 -13.96
N THR A 30 -7.06 -1.09 -14.79
CA THR A 30 -7.54 -1.71 -16.03
C THR A 30 -6.42 -1.89 -17.07
N LYS A 31 -5.41 -1.01 -17.07
CA LYS A 31 -4.27 -1.09 -18.01
C LYS A 31 -3.22 -2.14 -17.61
N VAL A 32 -3.10 -2.46 -16.32
CA VAL A 32 -2.16 -3.49 -15.83
C VAL A 32 -2.73 -4.91 -15.92
N LEU A 33 -4.03 -5.05 -16.18
CA LEU A 33 -4.67 -6.34 -16.40
C LEU A 33 -4.37 -6.88 -17.82
N PRO A 34 -4.20 -8.21 -17.99
CA PRO A 34 -4.03 -9.24 -16.96
C PRO A 34 -2.57 -9.31 -16.48
N LEU A 35 -2.33 -9.59 -15.18
CA LEU A 35 -0.97 -9.87 -14.67
C LEU A 35 -0.55 -11.31 -14.99
N PRO A 36 0.66 -11.53 -15.54
CA PRO A 36 1.22 -12.88 -15.68
C PRO A 36 1.56 -13.48 -14.29
N ASN A 37 1.79 -14.79 -14.24
CA ASN A 37 2.17 -15.54 -13.01
C ASN A 37 1.13 -15.57 -11.88
N ARG A 38 -0.16 -15.37 -12.19
CA ARG A 38 -1.27 -15.51 -11.22
C ARG A 38 -1.34 -16.86 -10.48
N LYS A 39 -0.74 -17.92 -11.04
CA LYS A 39 -0.64 -19.23 -10.41
C LYS A 39 0.42 -19.29 -9.32
N GLU A 40 1.42 -18.43 -9.40
CA GLU A 40 2.53 -18.32 -8.45
C GLU A 40 2.27 -17.25 -7.39
N HIS A 41 1.48 -16.22 -7.73
CA HIS A 41 1.17 -15.09 -6.86
C HIS A 41 -0.33 -14.76 -6.84
N SER A 42 -0.95 -14.86 -5.66
CA SER A 42 -2.39 -14.60 -5.46
C SER A 42 -2.69 -13.10 -5.35
N TYR A 43 -2.84 -12.39 -6.48
CA TYR A 43 -3.26 -10.98 -6.46
C TYR A 43 -4.78 -10.81 -6.41
N CYS A 44 -5.24 -10.10 -5.38
CA CYS A 44 -6.60 -9.58 -5.25
C CYS A 44 -6.63 -8.11 -5.70
N TYR A 45 -7.53 -7.79 -6.64
CA TYR A 45 -7.75 -6.41 -7.08
C TYR A 45 -8.82 -5.75 -6.22
N GLY A 46 -8.46 -4.64 -5.57
CA GLY A 46 -9.41 -3.77 -4.91
C GLY A 46 -9.61 -2.47 -5.68
N LYS A 47 -10.82 -1.91 -5.59
CA LYS A 47 -11.12 -0.57 -6.11
C LYS A 47 -11.33 0.36 -4.93
N LEU A 48 -10.66 1.51 -4.97
CA LEU A 48 -10.90 2.57 -4.02
C LEU A 48 -12.17 3.32 -4.43
N PRO A 49 -13.18 3.46 -3.56
CA PRO A 49 -14.31 4.33 -3.84
C PRO A 49 -13.83 5.78 -3.85
N ILE A 50 -14.05 6.47 -4.98
CA ILE A 50 -13.79 7.91 -5.11
C ILE A 50 -15.11 8.64 -4.82
N GLY A 51 -15.12 9.58 -3.87
CA GLY A 51 -16.25 10.50 -3.66
C GLY A 51 -17.34 10.06 -2.66
N LYS A 52 -17.28 8.84 -2.12
CA LYS A 52 -17.92 8.51 -0.84
C LYS A 52 -16.82 8.16 0.14
N LEU A 53 -16.80 8.82 1.28
CA LEU A 53 -16.02 8.41 2.46
C LEU A 53 -16.96 7.58 3.36
N PRO A 54 -17.17 6.27 3.13
CA PRO A 54 -17.81 5.45 4.13
C PRO A 54 -16.78 4.97 5.17
N ASP A 55 -17.30 4.79 6.38
CA ASP A 55 -16.67 4.29 7.61
C ASP A 55 -15.71 5.26 8.31
N ASP A 56 -15.97 5.48 9.60
CA ASP A 56 -14.99 6.07 10.53
C ASP A 56 -13.72 5.21 10.50
N ILE A 57 -12.57 5.86 10.33
CA ILE A 57 -11.29 5.16 10.47
C ILE A 57 -11.13 4.82 11.95
N PRO A 58 -10.96 3.53 12.32
CA PRO A 58 -10.69 3.15 13.70
C PRO A 58 -9.48 3.90 14.27
N GLN A 59 -9.56 4.33 15.54
CA GLN A 59 -8.50 5.13 16.19
C GLN A 59 -7.13 4.43 16.24
N ASN A 60 -7.10 3.10 16.13
CA ASN A 60 -5.86 2.32 16.13
C ASN A 60 -5.12 2.35 14.78
N VAL A 61 -5.70 2.95 13.74
CA VAL A 61 -5.03 3.16 12.45
C VAL A 61 -4.39 4.55 12.45
N VAL A 62 -3.07 4.59 12.42
CA VAL A 62 -2.30 5.83 12.55
C VAL A 62 -1.33 6.00 11.40
N GLN A 63 -1.02 7.25 11.07
CA GLN A 63 0.05 7.57 10.13
C GLN A 63 1.40 7.23 10.77
N ALA A 64 2.26 6.52 10.04
CA ALA A 64 3.59 6.17 10.53
C ALA A 64 4.49 7.40 10.63
N THR A 65 5.47 7.31 11.52
CA THR A 65 6.45 8.34 11.82
C THR A 65 7.86 7.78 11.67
N LYS A 66 8.87 8.65 11.74
CA LYS A 66 10.28 8.23 11.70
C LYS A 66 10.66 7.18 12.77
N TYR A 67 9.91 7.12 13.88
CA TYR A 67 10.12 6.15 14.95
C TYR A 67 9.63 4.74 14.60
N ASP A 68 8.91 4.60 13.48
CA ASP A 68 8.34 3.32 13.03
C ASP A 68 9.22 2.61 12.00
N ILE A 69 10.30 3.24 11.53
CA ILE A 69 11.16 2.73 10.44
C ILE A 69 11.65 1.31 10.74
N ASP A 70 12.34 1.10 11.86
CA ASP A 70 12.93 -0.21 12.18
C ASP A 70 11.86 -1.30 12.33
N SER A 71 10.71 -0.95 12.92
CA SER A 71 9.58 -1.86 13.07
C SER A 71 8.96 -2.22 11.72
N LEU A 72 8.88 -1.27 10.79
CA LEU A 72 8.38 -1.49 9.43
C LEU A 72 9.35 -2.31 8.59
N LEU A 73 10.67 -2.07 8.68
CA LEU A 73 11.67 -2.88 7.99
C LEU A 73 11.60 -4.34 8.46
N THR A 74 11.57 -4.55 9.79
CA THR A 74 11.38 -5.89 10.39
C THR A 74 10.04 -6.49 9.98
N PHE A 75 8.98 -5.67 9.95
CA PHE A 75 7.66 -6.13 9.56
C PHE A 75 7.58 -6.56 8.11
N TYR A 76 8.33 -5.95 7.19
CA TYR A 76 8.35 -6.33 5.77
C TYR A 76 9.45 -7.32 5.41
N ASP A 77 10.40 -7.57 6.31
CA ASP A 77 11.47 -8.54 6.10
C ASP A 77 10.92 -9.94 5.75
N GLY A 78 11.54 -10.55 4.74
CA GLY A 78 11.17 -11.84 4.16
C GLY A 78 9.81 -11.89 3.45
N LYS A 79 9.04 -10.79 3.42
CA LYS A 79 7.68 -10.80 2.83
C LYS A 79 7.68 -10.43 1.35
N ASN A 80 8.81 -9.96 0.80
CA ASN A 80 8.99 -9.61 -0.61
C ASN A 80 7.92 -8.61 -1.11
N ILE A 81 7.41 -7.77 -0.21
CA ILE A 81 6.26 -6.91 -0.47
C ILE A 81 6.66 -5.58 -1.15
N GLN A 82 7.96 -5.25 -1.18
CA GLN A 82 8.57 -4.23 -2.04
C GLN A 82 10.09 -4.44 -2.04
N LEU A 83 10.73 -4.34 -3.21
CA LEU A 83 12.18 -4.18 -3.30
C LEU A 83 12.55 -2.80 -2.72
N GLU A 84 13.73 -2.67 -2.10
CA GLU A 84 14.32 -1.39 -1.65
C GLU A 84 13.57 -0.70 -0.49
N MET A 85 12.97 -1.45 0.44
CA MET A 85 12.27 -0.83 1.58
C MET A 85 13.15 0.04 2.47
N GLU A 86 14.40 -0.32 2.66
CA GLU A 86 15.35 0.49 3.44
C GLU A 86 15.56 1.88 2.83
N GLU A 87 15.61 1.97 1.50
CA GLU A 87 15.86 3.22 0.78
C GLU A 87 14.59 4.07 0.61
N LEU A 88 13.45 3.42 0.34
CA LEU A 88 12.20 4.11 0.01
C LEU A 88 11.42 4.55 1.24
N LEU A 89 11.43 3.76 2.31
CA LEU A 89 10.56 3.94 3.47
C LEU A 89 10.69 5.31 4.15
N PRO A 90 11.91 5.89 4.34
CA PRO A 90 12.04 7.22 4.92
C PRO A 90 11.29 8.29 4.13
N SER A 91 11.39 8.28 2.80
CA SER A 91 10.70 9.24 1.93
C SER A 91 9.17 9.05 1.97
N LEU A 92 8.70 7.80 2.04
CA LEU A 92 7.26 7.52 2.14
C LEU A 92 6.67 8.01 3.46
N ILE A 93 7.40 7.83 4.57
CA ILE A 93 7.00 8.31 5.90
C ILE A 93 6.99 9.84 5.93
N GLU A 94 8.03 10.49 5.40
CA GLU A 94 8.11 11.96 5.33
C GLU A 94 6.93 12.56 4.56
N LYS A 95 6.52 11.91 3.46
CA LYS A 95 5.36 12.32 2.65
C LYS A 95 4.01 11.92 3.24
N GLY A 96 3.99 11.23 4.38
CA GLY A 96 2.76 10.77 5.04
C GLY A 96 2.04 9.63 4.32
N LEU A 97 2.77 8.85 3.55
CA LEU A 97 2.23 7.81 2.65
C LEU A 97 2.19 6.42 3.28
N VAL A 98 2.30 6.32 4.60
CA VAL A 98 2.35 5.05 5.31
C VAL A 98 1.37 5.08 6.48
N PHE A 99 0.44 4.13 6.51
CA PHE A 99 -0.54 3.96 7.58
C PHE A 99 -0.41 2.58 8.18
N ILE A 100 -0.40 2.52 9.51
CA ILE A 100 -0.10 1.31 10.27
C ILE A 100 -1.17 1.06 11.34
N VAL A 101 -1.26 -0.19 11.76
CA VAL A 101 -1.98 -0.62 12.96
C VAL A 101 -1.00 -1.33 13.86
N LYS A 102 -1.03 -1.00 15.15
CA LYS A 102 -0.21 -1.64 16.18
C LYS A 102 -1.08 -2.34 17.22
N ASP A 103 -0.56 -3.44 17.76
CA ASP A 103 -0.98 -4.01 19.04
C ASP A 103 0.17 -3.84 20.04
N GLY A 104 0.00 -2.90 20.97
CA GLY A 104 1.10 -2.39 21.80
C GLY A 104 2.23 -1.81 20.95
N GLN A 105 3.43 -2.39 21.04
CA GLN A 105 4.60 -2.00 20.25
C GLN A 105 4.73 -2.78 18.92
N HIS A 106 3.89 -3.79 18.70
CA HIS A 106 4.01 -4.68 17.55
C HIS A 106 3.21 -4.15 16.37
N LEU A 107 3.86 -4.02 15.22
CA LEU A 107 3.17 -3.69 13.98
C LEU A 107 2.42 -4.93 13.47
N ILE A 108 1.11 -4.80 13.29
CA ILE A 108 0.24 -5.91 12.88
C ILE A 108 -0.40 -5.71 11.51
N SER A 109 -0.47 -4.48 11.01
CA SER A 109 -0.95 -4.17 9.66
C SER A 109 -0.34 -2.89 9.13
N SER A 110 -0.11 -2.81 7.82
CA SER A 110 0.38 -1.61 7.17
C SER A 110 -0.07 -1.51 5.71
N ALA A 111 -0.19 -0.28 5.23
CA ALA A 111 -0.43 0.06 3.83
C ALA A 111 0.45 1.25 3.45
N LEU A 112 1.07 1.18 2.27
CA LEU A 112 1.96 2.21 1.76
C LEU A 112 1.44 2.75 0.43
N ALA A 113 1.64 4.03 0.17
CA ALA A 113 1.41 4.62 -1.13
C ALA A 113 2.71 5.10 -1.77
N HIS A 114 2.77 4.99 -3.09
CA HIS A 114 3.68 5.76 -3.92
C HIS A 114 2.86 6.81 -4.66
N THR A 115 3.30 8.05 -4.61
CA THR A 115 2.64 9.18 -5.29
C THR A 115 3.60 9.85 -6.27
N THR A 116 3.01 10.34 -7.37
CA THR A 116 3.57 11.33 -8.28
C THR A 116 2.49 12.36 -8.56
N GLU A 117 2.84 13.45 -9.24
CA GLU A 117 1.92 14.54 -9.59
C GLU A 117 0.59 14.12 -10.24
N ASN A 118 0.52 12.93 -10.85
CA ASN A 118 -0.64 12.49 -11.62
C ASN A 118 -1.30 11.22 -11.08
N PHE A 119 -0.61 10.46 -10.23
CA PHE A 119 -1.09 9.17 -9.78
C PHE A 119 -0.62 8.81 -8.38
N CYS A 120 -1.48 8.06 -7.70
CA CYS A 120 -1.15 7.34 -6.49
C CYS A 120 -1.38 5.85 -6.72
N LEU A 121 -0.43 5.05 -6.27
CA LEU A 121 -0.53 3.61 -6.17
C LEU A 121 -0.45 3.22 -4.70
N ILE A 122 -1.43 2.47 -4.21
CA ILE A 122 -1.37 1.87 -2.88
C ILE A 122 -0.86 0.43 -3.05
N GLY A 123 0.31 0.20 -2.50
CA GLY A 123 1.03 -1.06 -2.56
C GLY A 123 1.52 -1.46 -1.18
N ALA A 124 2.25 -2.56 -1.15
CA ALA A 124 2.80 -3.10 0.07
C ALA A 124 1.80 -3.29 1.23
N VAL A 125 0.55 -3.65 0.91
CA VAL A 125 -0.49 -3.84 1.93
C VAL A 125 -0.35 -5.22 2.56
N TYR A 126 -0.16 -5.26 3.87
CA TYR A 126 0.01 -6.52 4.60
C TYR A 126 -0.61 -6.45 5.99
N THR A 127 -1.23 -7.56 6.40
CA THR A 127 -1.69 -7.79 7.78
C THR A 127 -1.11 -9.12 8.25
N ASN A 128 -0.57 -9.11 9.47
CA ASN A 128 -0.05 -10.31 10.13
C ASN A 128 -1.10 -11.44 10.10
N PRO A 129 -0.72 -12.69 9.77
CA PRO A 129 -1.65 -13.82 9.65
C PRO A 129 -2.60 -14.00 10.83
N ASN A 130 -2.12 -13.79 12.06
CA ASN A 130 -2.94 -13.95 13.27
C ASN A 130 -4.04 -12.87 13.43
N TYR A 131 -3.97 -11.81 12.62
CA TYR A 131 -4.88 -10.66 12.64
C TYR A 131 -5.67 -10.51 11.33
N GLN A 132 -5.60 -11.52 10.45
CA GLN A 132 -6.40 -11.55 9.23
C GLN A 132 -7.89 -11.64 9.56
N ASP A 133 -8.74 -11.34 8.58
CA ASP A 133 -10.22 -11.25 8.70
C ASP A 133 -10.77 -10.11 9.58
N GLN A 134 -9.91 -9.33 10.24
CA GLN A 134 -10.31 -8.17 11.05
C GLN A 134 -10.42 -6.85 10.26
N ARG A 135 -10.36 -6.92 8.92
CA ARG A 135 -10.38 -5.75 8.00
C ARG A 135 -9.25 -4.73 8.24
N LEU A 136 -8.16 -5.07 8.94
CA LEU A 136 -7.09 -4.12 9.26
C LEU A 136 -6.41 -3.53 8.01
N ALA A 137 -6.04 -4.36 7.05
CA ALA A 137 -5.54 -3.90 5.74
C ALA A 137 -6.50 -2.91 5.06
N TYR A 138 -7.81 -3.19 5.11
CA TYR A 138 -8.83 -2.31 4.55
C TYR A 138 -8.82 -0.95 5.26
N TYR A 139 -8.76 -0.91 6.59
CA TYR A 139 -8.73 0.36 7.32
C TYR A 139 -7.44 1.15 7.08
N SER A 140 -6.27 0.50 7.00
CA SER A 140 -5.01 1.16 6.63
C SER A 140 -5.08 1.76 5.22
N VAL A 141 -5.61 1.01 4.25
CA VAL A 141 -5.82 1.50 2.87
C VAL A 141 -6.85 2.63 2.82
N LEU A 142 -7.93 2.54 3.59
CA LEU A 142 -8.95 3.58 3.69
C LEU A 142 -8.32 4.87 4.24
N ALA A 143 -7.62 4.81 5.38
CA ALA A 143 -6.97 5.95 6.00
C ALA A 143 -5.98 6.64 5.05
N LEU A 144 -5.13 5.86 4.41
CA LEU A 144 -4.18 6.33 3.39
C LEU A 144 -4.91 7.02 2.22
N THR A 145 -6.00 6.43 1.73
CA THR A 145 -6.80 7.03 0.65
C THR A 145 -7.44 8.35 1.06
N GLN A 146 -7.98 8.44 2.28
CA GLN A 146 -8.54 9.69 2.79
C GLN A 146 -7.46 10.78 2.91
N HIS A 147 -6.26 10.41 3.39
CA HIS A 147 -5.12 11.32 3.47
C HIS A 147 -4.73 11.88 2.10
N LEU A 148 -4.59 11.00 1.10
CA LEU A 148 -4.24 11.35 -0.28
C LEU A 148 -5.27 12.28 -0.93
N HIS A 149 -6.57 12.05 -0.70
CA HIS A 149 -7.60 12.94 -1.21
C HIS A 149 -7.58 14.34 -0.56
N ARG A 150 -7.20 14.43 0.72
CA ARG A 150 -7.14 15.72 1.45
C ARG A 150 -5.93 16.57 1.04
N HIS A 151 -4.79 15.94 0.77
CA HIS A 151 -3.53 16.65 0.54
C HIS A 151 -3.18 16.78 -0.95
N GLY A 152 -4.01 16.23 -1.85
CA GLY A 152 -3.70 16.10 -3.26
C GLY A 152 -2.74 14.94 -3.50
N ALA A 153 -3.05 14.12 -4.50
CA ALA A 153 -2.10 13.18 -5.08
C ALA A 153 -1.44 13.86 -6.28
#